data_AF-Q9F6B8-F1
#
_entry.id   AF-Q9F6B8-F1
#
_cell.length_a   1.000
_cell.length_b   1.000
_cell.length_c   1.000
_cell.angle_alpha   90.00
_cell.angle_beta   90.00
_cell.angle_gamma   90.00
#
_symmetry.space_group_name_H-M   'P 1'
#
loop_
_entity.id
_entity.type
_entity.pdbx_description
1 polymer ?
#
loop_
_entity_poly.entity_id
_entity_poly.type
_entity_poly.pdbx_seq_one_letter_code
_entity_poly.pdbx_strand_id
1 'polypeptide(L)'
;MCELDILHDSLYQFCPELHLKRLNSLTLACHALLDCKTLTLTELGRNLPTKARTKHNIKRIDRLLGNRHLHKERLAVYRWHASFICSGNTMPIVLVDWSDIREQ
;
A
#
# COMPACT_ATOMS: atom_id res chain seq x y z
N MET A 1 3.93 -2.91 -13.85
CA MET A 1 4.38 -3.89 -12.82
C MET A 1 5.76 -3.48 -12.29
N CYS A 2 6.73 -3.21 -13.17
CA CYS A 2 8.05 -2.65 -12.85
C CYS A 2 8.00 -1.42 -11.92
N GLU A 3 6.99 -0.54 -12.08
CA GLU A 3 6.82 0.65 -11.27
C GLU A 3 6.59 0.33 -9.79
N LEU A 4 5.86 -0.76 -9.50
CA LEU A 4 5.60 -1.20 -8.13
C LEU A 4 6.85 -1.79 -7.49
N ASP A 5 7.70 -2.45 -8.30
CA ASP A 5 8.97 -3.01 -7.86
C ASP A 5 9.97 -1.88 -7.53
N ILE A 6 10.03 -0.83 -8.36
CA ILE A 6 10.84 0.37 -8.08
C ILE A 6 10.41 1.04 -6.77
N LEU A 7 9.10 1.20 -6.56
CA LEU A 7 8.57 1.76 -5.31
C LEU A 7 8.84 0.86 -4.11
N HIS A 8 8.73 -0.46 -4.29
CA HIS A 8 9.06 -1.42 -3.24
C HIS A 8 10.53 -1.30 -2.83
N ASP A 9 11.46 -1.35 -3.78
CA ASP A 9 12.89 -1.26 -3.53
C ASP A 9 13.26 0.08 -2.86
N SER A 10 12.65 1.17 -3.33
CA SER A 10 12.84 2.50 -2.74
C SER A 10 12.33 2.55 -1.30
N LEU A 11 11.14 2.02 -1.03
CA LEU A 11 10.61 1.96 0.33
C LEU A 11 11.45 1.08 1.25
N TYR A 12 11.94 -0.04 0.74
CA TYR A 12 12.83 -0.92 1.48
C TYR A 12 14.14 -0.21 1.85
N GLN A 13 14.71 0.56 0.93
CA GLN A 13 15.95 1.29 1.14
C GLN A 13 15.78 2.49 2.09
N PHE A 14 14.71 3.26 1.95
CA PHE A 14 14.57 4.56 2.62
C PHE A 14 13.62 4.57 3.82
N CYS A 15 12.86 3.49 4.06
CA CYS A 15 11.99 3.35 5.23
C CYS A 15 12.43 2.15 6.10
N PRO A 16 13.52 2.27 6.89
CA PRO A 16 14.03 1.17 7.70
C PRO A 16 13.08 0.72 8.82
N GLU A 17 12.13 1.58 9.21
CA GLU A 17 11.06 1.24 10.16
C GLU A 17 10.09 0.18 9.60
N LEU A 18 9.97 0.09 8.27
CA LEU A 18 9.03 -0.81 7.61
C LEU A 18 9.63 -2.20 7.48
N HIS A 19 9.05 -3.16 8.21
CA HIS A 19 9.54 -4.53 8.14
C HIS A 19 9.27 -5.17 6.76
N LEU A 20 10.28 -5.83 6.18
CA LEU A 20 10.24 -6.41 4.83
C LEU A 20 8.99 -7.29 4.56
N LYS A 21 8.64 -8.20 5.47
CA LYS A 21 7.40 -9.02 5.31
C LYS A 21 6.11 -8.20 5.22
N ARG A 22 6.04 -7.05 5.90
CA ARG A 22 4.89 -6.13 5.84
C ARG A 22 4.88 -5.40 4.50
N LEU A 23 6.03 -4.89 4.06
CA LEU A 23 6.20 -4.28 2.74
C LEU A 23 5.79 -5.24 1.62
N ASN A 24 6.33 -6.47 1.61
CA ASN A 24 5.96 -7.49 0.61
C ASN A 24 4.47 -7.80 0.58
N SER A 25 3.83 -7.82 1.76
CA SER A 25 2.38 -8.08 1.85
C SER A 25 1.55 -6.89 1.36
N LEU A 26 2.01 -5.67 1.62
CA LEU A 26 1.39 -4.44 1.11
C LEU A 26 1.51 -4.35 -0.41
N THR A 27 2.72 -4.53 -0.95
CA THR A 27 2.99 -4.53 -2.39
C THR A 27 2.16 -5.59 -3.12
N LEU A 28 2.04 -6.79 -2.55
CA LEU A 28 1.18 -7.85 -3.12
C LEU A 28 -0.30 -7.45 -3.14
N ALA A 29 -0.80 -6.78 -2.10
CA ALA A 29 -2.17 -6.28 -2.08
C ALA A 29 -2.38 -5.14 -3.10
N CYS A 30 -1.39 -4.28 -3.28
CA CYS A 30 -1.40 -3.22 -4.30
C CYS A 30 -1.43 -3.81 -5.72
N HIS A 31 -0.68 -4.89 -6.01
CA HIS A 31 -0.79 -5.59 -7.29
C HIS A 31 -2.22 -6.08 -7.53
N ALA A 32 -2.79 -6.80 -6.56
CA ALA A 32 -4.16 -7.32 -6.68
C ALA A 32 -5.18 -6.18 -6.89
N LEU A 33 -5.00 -5.03 -6.22
CA LEU A 33 -5.84 -3.85 -6.39
C LEU A 33 -5.74 -3.24 -7.79
N LEU A 34 -4.53 -3.11 -8.32
CA LEU A 34 -4.31 -2.56 -9.66
C LEU A 34 -4.93 -3.45 -10.74
N ASP A 35 -4.90 -4.77 -10.54
CA ASP A 35 -5.49 -5.75 -11.44
C ASP A 35 -7.03 -5.75 -11.37
N CYS A 36 -7.61 -5.80 -10.15
CA CYS A 36 -9.06 -5.95 -9.98
C CYS A 36 -9.83 -4.62 -9.96
N LYS A 37 -9.13 -3.49 -9.78
CA LYS A 37 -9.68 -2.12 -9.68
C LYS A 37 -10.77 -1.94 -8.63
N THR A 38 -10.90 -2.87 -7.68
CA THR A 38 -11.97 -2.91 -6.69
C THR A 38 -11.38 -3.06 -5.28
N LEU A 39 -11.50 -1.99 -4.48
CA LEU A 39 -10.95 -1.93 -3.13
C LEU A 39 -11.91 -2.51 -2.09
N THR A 40 -12.18 -3.82 -2.16
CA THR A 40 -12.89 -4.54 -1.08
C THR A 40 -12.05 -5.68 -0.54
N LEU A 41 -12.22 -6.01 0.75
CA LEU A 41 -11.49 -7.09 1.42
C LEU A 41 -11.64 -8.43 0.68
N THR A 42 -12.85 -8.73 0.21
CA THR A 42 -13.13 -9.95 -0.56
C THR A 42 -12.53 -9.92 -1.97
N GLU A 43 -12.67 -8.82 -2.71
CA GLU A 43 -12.13 -8.74 -4.07
C GLU A 43 -10.60 -8.74 -4.09
N LEU A 44 -9.95 -8.03 -3.17
CA LEU A 44 -8.50 -8.14 -3.01
C LEU A 44 -8.09 -9.58 -2.70
N GLY A 45 -8.78 -10.24 -1.78
CA GLY A 45 -8.48 -11.62 -1.41
C GLY A 45 -8.67 -12.62 -2.55
N ARG A 46 -9.66 -12.40 -3.43
CA ARG A 46 -9.90 -13.24 -4.61
C ARG A 46 -8.84 -13.07 -5.69
N ASN A 47 -8.39 -11.83 -5.89
CA ASN A 47 -7.45 -11.45 -6.95
C ASN A 47 -5.97 -11.51 -6.52
N LEU A 48 -5.67 -11.97 -5.31
CA LEU A 48 -4.28 -12.18 -4.88
C LEU A 48 -3.58 -13.24 -5.76
N PRO A 49 -2.42 -12.93 -6.36
CA PRO A 49 -1.73 -13.84 -7.29
C PRO A 49 -0.95 -14.93 -6.53
N THR A 50 -1.66 -15.79 -5.80
CA THR A 50 -1.06 -16.87 -5.02
C THR A 50 -1.81 -18.19 -5.20
N LYS A 51 -1.11 -19.32 -5.03
CA LYS A 51 -1.71 -20.67 -5.14
C LYS A 51 -2.59 -21.06 -3.94
N ALA A 52 -2.68 -20.22 -2.91
CA ALA A 52 -3.46 -20.51 -1.72
C ALA A 52 -4.97 -20.40 -2.01
N ARG A 53 -5.80 -21.15 -1.26
CA ARG A 53 -7.25 -21.10 -1.43
C ARG A 53 -7.78 -19.69 -1.13
N THR A 54 -8.80 -19.26 -1.87
CA THR A 54 -9.45 -17.95 -1.73
C THR A 54 -9.74 -17.55 -0.29
N LYS A 55 -10.26 -18.48 0.54
CA LYS A 55 -10.52 -18.21 1.97
C LYS A 55 -9.28 -17.79 2.77
N HIS A 56 -8.12 -18.35 2.43
CA HIS A 56 -6.85 -18.01 3.09
C HIS A 56 -6.31 -16.67 2.61
N ASN A 57 -6.52 -16.34 1.34
CA ASN A 57 -6.14 -15.04 0.77
C ASN A 57 -7.02 -13.91 1.32
N ILE A 58 -8.32 -14.12 1.46
CA ILE A 58 -9.23 -13.17 2.14
C ILE A 58 -8.75 -12.94 3.58
N LYS A 59 -8.46 -14.00 4.34
CA LYS A 59 -7.90 -13.88 5.69
C LYS A 59 -6.51 -13.24 5.72
N ARG A 60 -5.76 -13.27 4.62
CA ARG A 60 -4.45 -12.61 4.52
C ARG A 60 -4.63 -11.10 4.37
N ILE A 61 -5.54 -10.66 3.50
CA ILE A 61 -5.91 -9.25 3.34
C ILE A 61 -6.50 -8.70 4.64
N ASP A 62 -7.43 -9.43 5.27
CA ASP A 62 -8.00 -9.09 6.56
C ASP A 62 -6.93 -8.79 7.62
N ARG A 63 -5.94 -9.70 7.78
CA ARG A 63 -4.83 -9.49 8.71
C ARG A 63 -3.89 -8.36 8.30
N LEU A 64 -3.73 -8.08 7.01
CA LEU A 64 -2.94 -6.96 6.51
C LEU A 64 -3.62 -5.64 6.90
N LEU A 65 -4.92 -5.51 6.65
CA LEU A 65 -5.71 -4.32 6.98
C LEU A 65 -5.84 -4.12 8.49
N GLY A 66 -5.85 -5.18 9.29
CA GLY A 66 -5.82 -5.11 10.75
C GLY A 66 -4.41 -4.99 11.37
N ASN A 67 -3.35 -4.86 10.58
CA ASN A 67 -1.98 -4.92 11.09
C ASN A 67 -1.58 -3.62 11.82
N ARG A 68 -1.65 -3.64 13.15
CA ARG A 68 -1.30 -2.48 14.00
C ARG A 68 0.14 -1.99 13.82
N HIS A 69 1.10 -2.86 13.49
CA HIS A 69 2.47 -2.43 13.25
C HIS A 69 2.60 -1.66 11.94
N LEU A 70 1.96 -2.16 10.87
CA LEU A 70 1.90 -1.44 9.59
C LEU A 70 1.26 -0.06 9.75
N HIS A 71 0.19 0.04 10.55
CA HIS A 71 -0.45 1.32 10.85
C HIS A 71 0.45 2.32 11.59
N LYS A 72 1.34 1.84 12.46
CA LYS A 72 2.33 2.68 13.15
C LYS A 72 3.40 3.18 12.17
N GLU A 73 3.83 2.32 11.25
CA GLU A 73 4.85 2.63 10.24
C GLU A 73 4.35 3.50 9.08
N ARG A 74 3.03 3.64 8.90
CA ARG A 74 2.45 4.38 7.75
C ARG A 74 2.99 5.80 7.61
N LEU A 75 3.26 6.48 8.72
CA LEU A 75 3.72 7.87 8.71
C LEU A 75 5.12 7.98 8.12
N ALA A 76 5.99 7.00 8.34
CA ALA A 76 7.31 6.96 7.71
C ALA A 76 7.19 6.85 6.19
N VAL A 77 6.29 5.98 5.71
CA VAL A 77 5.99 5.82 4.29
C VAL A 77 5.48 7.13 3.69
N TYR A 78 4.49 7.79 4.31
CA TYR A 78 3.95 9.06 3.80
C TYR A 78 4.98 10.19 3.82
N ARG A 79 5.78 10.29 4.88
CA ARG A 79 6.87 11.28 4.97
C ARG A 79 7.90 11.10 3.89
N TRP A 80 8.32 9.86 3.64
CA TRP A 80 9.27 9.58 2.57
C TRP A 80 8.70 9.95 1.19
N HIS A 81 7.46 9.57 0.89
CA HIS A 81 6.81 9.97 -0.38
C HIS A 81 6.72 11.49 -0.52
N ALA A 82 6.28 12.20 0.52
CA ALA A 82 6.19 13.65 0.50
C ALA A 82 7.55 14.30 0.26
N SER A 83 8.60 13.86 0.97
CA SER A 83 9.96 14.33 0.75
C SER A 83 10.45 14.04 -0.66
N PHE A 84 10.19 12.84 -1.19
CA PHE A 84 10.58 12.45 -2.54
C PHE A 84 9.91 13.34 -3.61
N ILE A 85 8.59 13.51 -3.54
CA ILE A 85 7.81 14.33 -4.50
C ILE A 85 8.21 15.81 -4.41
N CYS A 86 8.40 16.34 -3.20
CA CYS A 86 8.72 17.75 -2.99
C CYS A 86 10.22 18.08 -3.17
N SER A 87 11.11 17.08 -3.22
CA SER A 87 12.57 17.31 -3.27
C SER A 87 13.02 18.13 -4.47
N GLY A 88 12.32 18.02 -5.61
CA GLY A 88 12.67 18.73 -6.85
C GLY A 88 12.12 20.16 -6.96
N ASN A 89 11.31 20.61 -6.00
CA ASN A 89 10.68 21.94 -6.06
C ASN A 89 10.78 22.65 -4.70
N THR A 90 11.49 23.77 -4.66
CA THR A 90 11.65 24.59 -3.44
C THR A 90 10.37 25.31 -3.01
N MET A 91 9.37 25.40 -3.89
CA MET A 91 8.07 26.01 -3.62
C MET A 91 6.93 25.13 -4.15
N PRO A 92 6.62 24.00 -3.48
CA PRO A 92 5.54 23.11 -3.90
C PRO A 92 4.17 23.78 -3.74
N ILE A 93 3.32 23.66 -4.76
CA ILE A 93 1.92 24.07 -4.69
C ILE A 93 1.11 22.91 -4.10
N VAL A 94 0.45 23.14 -2.96
CA VAL A 94 -0.39 22.14 -2.30
C VAL A 94 -1.85 22.43 -2.64
N LEU A 95 -2.43 21.60 -3.51
CA LEU A 95 -3.86 21.63 -3.79
C LEU A 95 -4.59 20.83 -2.71
N VAL A 96 -5.52 21.48 -2.01
CA VAL A 96 -6.32 20.85 -0.95
C VAL A 96 -7.78 20.79 -1.43
N ASP A 97 -8.32 19.57 -1.45
CA ASP A 97 -9.71 19.29 -1.80
C ASP A 97 -10.24 18.22 -0.83
N TRP A 98 -11.57 18.09 -0.75
CA TRP A 98 -12.24 17.10 0.09
C TRP A 98 -13.19 16.26 -0.76
N SER A 99 -13.27 14.97 -0.44
CA SER A 99 -14.28 14.07 -1.01
C SER A 99 -15.04 13.41 0.13
N ASP A 100 -16.37 13.36 0.01
CA ASP A 100 -17.20 12.67 0.99
C ASP A 100 -16.94 11.17 0.91
N ILE A 101 -16.67 10.56 2.07
CA ILE A 101 -16.67 9.11 2.20
C ILE A 101 -18.14 8.69 2.26
N ARG A 102 -18.68 8.25 1.12
CA ARG A 102 -20.01 7.65 1.06
C ARG A 102 -19.90 6.18 1.47
N GLU A 103 -20.55 5.80 2.57
CA GLU A 103 -20.79 4.39 2.86
C GLU A 103 -21.83 3.88 1.84
N GLN A 104 -21.43 2.95 0.98
CA GLN A 104 -22.32 2.20 0.09
C GLN A 104 -22.62 0.83 0.69
#